data_AF-A0A1C7DUB9-F1
#
_entry.id   AF-A0A1C7DUB9-F1
#
_cell.length_a   1.000
_cell.length_b   1.000
_cell.length_c   1.000
_cell.angle_alpha   90.00
_cell.angle_beta   90.00
_cell.angle_gamma   90.00
#
_symmetry.space_group_name_H-M   'P 1'
#
loop_
_entity.id
_entity.type
_entity.pdbx_description
1 polymer ?
#
loop_
_entity_poly.entity_id
_entity_poly.type
_entity_poly.pdbx_seq_one_letter_code
_entity_poly.pdbx_strand_id
1 'polypeptide(L)'
;MNKLYKPKLLAAIPIFLIIISLLADVFTLTSFNTIEYIRGYAPYSYLAVLVIPVCVYMFSVALNLRNSRKKFEGEISFDYSRNSGVLQIGEEEYLFDTKWTKASDQSIHVYSDEENIENIGHLRGTYEFPNANNFNDFFKNSSRSYTVGVGDIVLWRNKWGKHAAVKVKEIRDNSRGAEEDKLSLEYKIYN
;
A
#
# COMPACT_ATOMS: atom_id res chain seq x y z
N MET A 1 29.02 -18.49 11.53
CA MET A 1 28.36 -19.53 10.73
C MET A 1 26.86 -19.38 10.87
N ASN A 2 26.16 -18.94 9.82
CA ASN A 2 24.79 -19.34 9.50
C ASN A 2 24.49 -18.86 8.08
N LYS A 3 24.21 -19.83 7.20
CA LYS A 3 23.93 -19.61 5.78
C LYS A 3 22.56 -18.96 5.65
N LEU A 4 22.52 -17.77 5.04
CA LEU A 4 21.30 -17.12 4.58
C LEU A 4 20.67 -18.01 3.50
N TYR A 5 19.54 -18.66 3.81
CA TYR A 5 18.73 -19.36 2.82
C TYR A 5 17.88 -18.32 2.09
N LYS A 6 18.37 -17.83 0.94
CA LYS A 6 17.54 -17.06 0.00
C LYS A 6 16.59 -18.05 -0.71
N PRO A 7 15.26 -17.93 -0.60
CA PRO A 7 14.37 -18.73 -1.42
C PRO A 7 14.60 -18.39 -2.90
N LYS A 8 14.72 -19.45 -3.71
CA LYS A 8 15.02 -19.43 -5.14
C LYS A 8 13.90 -18.76 -5.95
N LEU A 9 13.89 -17.42 -6.04
CA LEU A 9 13.04 -16.71 -6.99
C LEU A 9 13.46 -16.93 -8.46
N LEU A 10 14.72 -17.35 -8.69
CA LEU A 10 15.25 -17.60 -10.04
C LEU A 10 14.68 -18.86 -10.72
N ALA A 11 14.02 -19.77 -9.99
CA ALA A 11 13.49 -21.01 -10.58
C ALA A 11 12.12 -20.86 -11.24
N ALA A 12 11.36 -19.79 -10.92
CA ALA A 12 10.00 -19.57 -11.46
C ALA A 12 9.98 -18.79 -12.78
N ILE A 13 11.03 -18.03 -13.08
CA ILE A 13 11.18 -17.22 -14.31
C ILE A 13 11.14 -18.09 -15.58
N PRO A 14 11.87 -19.22 -15.69
CA PRO A 14 11.80 -20.04 -16.91
C PRO A 14 10.43 -20.71 -17.09
N ILE A 15 9.77 -21.12 -16.00
CA ILE A 15 8.44 -21.75 -16.06
C ILE A 15 7.38 -20.74 -16.54
N PHE A 16 7.46 -19.50 -16.05
CA PHE A 16 6.56 -18.42 -16.47
C PHE A 16 6.71 -18.06 -17.95
N LEU A 17 7.95 -18.01 -18.46
CA LEU A 17 8.22 -17.77 -19.88
C LEU A 17 7.74 -18.93 -20.78
N ILE A 18 7.86 -20.18 -20.31
CA ILE A 18 7.34 -21.36 -21.02
C ILE A 18 5.81 -21.35 -21.05
N ILE A 19 5.14 -20.96 -19.97
CA ILE A 19 3.67 -20.83 -19.94
C ILE A 19 3.21 -19.73 -20.90
N ILE A 20 3.92 -18.59 -20.98
CA ILE A 20 3.60 -17.52 -21.94
C ILE A 20 3.78 -18.00 -23.39
N SER A 21 4.84 -18.76 -23.70
CA SER A 21 5.04 -19.30 -25.05
C SER A 21 3.96 -20.32 -25.41
N LEU A 22 3.64 -21.25 -24.51
CA LEU A 22 2.60 -22.25 -24.74
C LEU A 22 1.21 -21.60 -24.89
N LEU A 23 0.92 -20.54 -24.13
CA LEU A 23 -0.32 -19.77 -24.29
C LEU A 23 -0.34 -19.00 -25.61
N ALA A 24 0.80 -18.48 -26.09
CA ALA A 24 0.92 -17.84 -27.40
C ALA A 24 0.75 -18.85 -28.55
N ASP A 25 1.22 -20.08 -28.37
CA ASP A 25 1.08 -21.17 -29.34
C ASP A 25 -0.36 -21.70 -29.40
N VAL A 26 -1.03 -21.86 -28.25
CA VAL A 26 -2.46 -22.19 -28.18
C VAL A 26 -3.32 -21.05 -28.76
N PHE A 27 -2.93 -19.80 -28.56
CA PHE A 27 -3.59 -18.63 -29.13
C PHE A 27 -3.40 -18.52 -30.65
N THR A 28 -2.22 -18.84 -31.17
CA THR A 28 -1.98 -18.90 -32.62
C THR A 28 -2.74 -20.06 -33.27
N LEU A 29 -2.79 -21.24 -32.65
CA LEU A 29 -3.56 -22.38 -33.18
C LEU A 29 -5.08 -22.16 -33.16
N THR A 30 -5.60 -21.54 -32.10
CA THR A 30 -7.04 -21.19 -32.03
C THR A 30 -7.39 -20.06 -32.97
N SER A 31 -6.50 -19.07 -33.16
CA SER A 31 -6.68 -18.01 -34.16
C SER A 31 -6.62 -18.57 -35.59
N PHE A 32 -5.69 -19.46 -35.95
CA PHE A 32 -5.66 -20.07 -37.29
C PHE A 32 -6.96 -20.81 -37.66
N ASN A 33 -7.54 -21.58 -36.72
CA ASN A 33 -8.81 -22.27 -36.95
C ASN A 33 -10.02 -21.32 -36.99
N THR A 34 -9.98 -20.17 -36.30
CA THR A 34 -11.03 -19.14 -36.40
C THR A 34 -10.86 -18.25 -37.64
N ILE A 35 -9.64 -18.03 -38.14
CA ILE A 35 -9.36 -17.24 -39.34
C ILE A 35 -9.98 -17.87 -40.59
N GLU A 36 -9.93 -19.20 -40.72
CA GLU A 36 -10.62 -19.94 -41.78
C GLU A 36 -12.16 -19.85 -41.66
N TYR A 37 -12.69 -19.82 -40.43
CA TYR A 37 -14.13 -19.72 -40.17
C TYR A 37 -14.70 -18.29 -40.37
N ILE A 38 -13.88 -17.25 -40.16
CA ILE A 38 -14.32 -15.84 -40.17
C ILE A 38 -14.18 -15.18 -41.55
N ARG A 39 -13.49 -15.80 -42.52
CA ARG A 39 -13.35 -15.27 -43.90
C ARG A 39 -14.67 -14.95 -44.62
N GLY A 40 -15.81 -15.45 -44.15
CA GLY A 40 -17.14 -15.14 -44.69
C GLY A 40 -17.90 -13.99 -44.00
N TYR A 41 -17.41 -13.43 -42.89
CA TYR A 41 -18.11 -12.41 -42.11
C TYR A 41 -17.36 -11.07 -42.13
N ALA A 42 -18.09 -10.01 -42.51
CA ALA A 42 -17.65 -8.63 -42.67
C ALA A 42 -16.59 -8.15 -41.64
N PRO A 43 -15.72 -7.17 -42.00
CA PRO A 43 -14.52 -6.76 -41.24
C PRO A 43 -14.74 -6.33 -39.78
N TYR A 44 -15.99 -6.14 -39.35
CA TYR A 44 -16.39 -5.86 -37.98
C TYR A 44 -16.25 -7.06 -37.02
N SER A 45 -16.18 -8.30 -37.53
CA SER A 45 -16.05 -9.53 -36.73
C SER A 45 -14.68 -9.66 -36.04
N TYR A 46 -13.62 -9.20 -36.70
CA TYR A 46 -12.24 -9.23 -36.17
C TYR A 46 -12.02 -8.30 -34.98
N LEU A 47 -12.61 -7.09 -35.04
CA LEU A 47 -12.57 -6.14 -33.93
C LEU A 47 -13.24 -6.72 -32.68
N ALA A 48 -14.37 -7.42 -32.85
CA ALA A 48 -15.10 -8.00 -31.72
C ALA A 48 -14.36 -9.17 -31.06
N VAL A 49 -13.71 -10.04 -31.83
CA VAL A 49 -13.09 -11.27 -31.30
C VAL A 49 -11.72 -11.02 -30.65
N LEU A 50 -10.93 -10.07 -31.15
CA LEU A 50 -9.57 -9.84 -30.64
C LEU A 50 -9.42 -8.57 -29.81
N VAL A 51 -10.12 -7.48 -30.17
CA VAL A 51 -9.91 -6.19 -29.47
C VAL A 51 -10.67 -6.16 -28.16
N ILE A 52 -11.89 -6.71 -28.11
CA ILE A 52 -12.71 -6.70 -26.88
C ILE A 52 -12.02 -7.45 -25.73
N PRO A 53 -11.51 -8.69 -25.89
CA PRO A 53 -10.86 -9.41 -24.78
C PRO A 53 -9.58 -8.70 -24.29
N VAL A 54 -8.79 -8.15 -25.22
CA VAL A 54 -7.57 -7.40 -24.87
C VAL A 54 -7.93 -6.13 -24.10
N CYS A 55 -8.95 -5.39 -24.51
CA CYS A 55 -9.42 -4.21 -23.80
C CYS A 55 -9.95 -4.55 -22.40
N VAL A 56 -10.73 -5.64 -22.26
CA VAL A 56 -11.23 -6.10 -20.96
C VAL A 56 -10.09 -6.52 -20.03
N TYR A 57 -9.08 -7.23 -20.57
CA TYR A 57 -7.89 -7.60 -19.81
C TYR A 57 -7.10 -6.36 -19.36
N MET A 58 -6.80 -5.44 -20.27
CA MET A 58 -6.08 -4.20 -19.96
C MET A 58 -6.83 -3.34 -18.93
N PHE A 59 -8.16 -3.28 -19.03
CA PHE A 59 -8.99 -2.59 -18.04
C PHE A 59 -8.92 -3.26 -16.66
N SER A 60 -8.97 -4.60 -16.61
CA SER A 60 -8.85 -5.37 -15.37
C SER A 60 -7.47 -5.16 -14.70
N VAL A 61 -6.40 -5.14 -15.50
CA VAL A 61 -5.04 -4.83 -15.03
C VAL A 61 -4.97 -3.41 -14.47
N ALA A 62 -5.54 -2.42 -15.18
CA ALA A 62 -5.56 -1.03 -14.73
C ALA A 62 -6.31 -0.86 -13.40
N LEU A 63 -7.46 -1.53 -13.23
CA LEU A 63 -8.20 -1.54 -11.97
C LEU A 63 -7.40 -2.18 -10.83
N ASN A 64 -6.72 -3.30 -11.08
CA ASN A 64 -5.89 -3.96 -10.09
C ASN A 64 -4.73 -3.06 -9.63
N LEU A 65 -4.01 -2.44 -10.57
CA LEU A 65 -2.92 -1.49 -10.26
C LEU A 65 -3.42 -0.29 -9.45
N ARG A 66 -4.61 0.25 -9.80
CA ARG A 66 -5.23 1.34 -9.04
C ARG A 66 -5.59 0.91 -7.61
N ASN A 67 -6.15 -0.28 -7.45
CA ASN A 67 -6.48 -0.83 -6.13
C ASN A 67 -5.21 -1.09 -5.31
N SER A 68 -4.16 -1.62 -5.93
CA SER A 68 -2.85 -1.77 -5.29
C SER A 68 -2.31 -0.42 -4.81
N ARG A 69 -2.32 0.63 -5.66
CA ARG A 69 -1.90 1.98 -5.21
C ARG A 69 -2.69 2.49 -4.00
N LYS A 70 -4.02 2.33 -3.99
CA LYS A 70 -4.83 2.70 -2.81
C LYS A 70 -4.45 1.96 -1.52
N LYS A 71 -3.86 0.77 -1.61
CA LYS A 71 -3.35 0.06 -0.43
C LYS A 71 -2.09 0.70 0.13
N PHE A 72 -1.27 1.30 -0.74
CA PHE A 72 0.01 1.90 -0.35
C PHE A 72 -0.06 3.41 -0.12
N GLU A 73 -1.13 4.09 -0.49
CA GLU A 73 -1.33 5.51 -0.15
C GLU A 73 -2.81 5.86 -0.05
N GLY A 74 -3.16 6.78 0.84
CA GLY A 74 -4.54 7.18 1.02
C GLY A 74 -4.77 8.16 2.17
N GLU A 75 -6.03 8.56 2.32
CA GLU A 75 -6.52 9.33 3.47
C GLU A 75 -7.52 8.49 4.25
N ILE A 76 -7.47 8.57 5.57
CA ILE A 76 -8.33 7.80 6.48
C ILE A 76 -8.67 8.63 7.71
N SER A 77 -9.91 8.51 8.18
CA SER A 77 -10.33 9.06 9.46
C SER A 77 -10.95 7.99 10.33
N PHE A 78 -10.66 8.02 11.63
CA PHE A 78 -11.22 7.08 12.59
C PHE A 78 -11.41 7.73 13.98
N ASP A 79 -12.24 7.10 14.80
CA ASP A 79 -12.42 7.48 16.20
C ASP A 79 -11.30 6.85 17.04
N TYR A 80 -10.34 7.65 17.50
CA TYR A 80 -9.16 7.15 18.22
C TYR A 80 -9.44 6.81 19.68
N SER A 81 -10.66 7.06 20.18
CA SER A 81 -11.09 6.52 21.47
C SER A 81 -11.49 5.04 21.39
N ARG A 82 -11.70 4.52 20.18
CA ARG A 82 -12.09 3.12 19.92
C ARG A 82 -10.89 2.24 19.59
N ASN A 83 -11.08 0.93 19.72
CA ASN A 83 -10.06 -0.08 19.41
C ASN A 83 -8.69 0.19 20.07
N SER A 84 -8.71 0.73 21.30
CA SER A 84 -7.50 1.12 22.03
C SER A 84 -6.59 2.11 21.27
N GLY A 85 -7.17 2.91 20.37
CA GLY A 85 -6.45 3.86 19.53
C GLY A 85 -5.60 3.23 18.43
N VAL A 86 -5.83 1.94 18.12
CA VAL A 86 -5.08 1.21 17.10
C VAL A 86 -5.76 1.31 15.75
N LEU A 87 -5.02 1.83 14.76
CA LEU A 87 -5.38 1.87 13.35
C LEU A 87 -4.43 1.00 12.54
N GLN A 88 -5.01 0.06 11.78
CA GLN A 88 -4.30 -0.82 10.88
C GLN A 88 -4.24 -0.22 9.47
N ILE A 89 -3.04 -0.14 8.89
CA ILE A 89 -2.81 0.27 7.49
C ILE A 89 -1.93 -0.74 6.76
N GLY A 90 -2.15 -0.88 5.44
CA GLY A 90 -1.45 -1.84 4.61
C GLY A 90 -1.96 -3.28 4.77
N GLU A 91 -1.22 -4.24 4.21
CA GLU A 91 -1.57 -5.67 4.20
C GLU A 91 -0.29 -6.53 4.21
N GLU A 92 -0.40 -7.77 4.69
CA GLU A 92 0.69 -8.76 4.67
C GLU A 92 2.01 -8.24 5.30
N GLU A 93 3.13 -8.29 4.57
CA GLU A 93 4.43 -7.78 5.03
C GLU A 93 4.48 -6.24 5.16
N TYR A 94 3.50 -5.55 4.57
CA TYR A 94 3.32 -4.10 4.63
C TYR A 94 2.27 -3.69 5.65
N LEU A 95 1.91 -4.58 6.57
CA LEU A 95 0.99 -4.27 7.65
C LEU A 95 1.67 -3.41 8.73
N PHE A 96 0.95 -2.38 9.17
CA PHE A 96 1.34 -1.52 10.29
C PHE A 96 0.14 -1.33 11.23
N ASP A 97 0.32 -1.70 12.50
CA ASP A 97 -0.64 -1.39 13.56
C ASP A 97 -0.16 -0.11 14.25
N THR A 98 -0.79 1.01 13.91
CA THR A 98 -0.40 2.34 14.38
C THR A 98 -1.23 2.73 15.60
N LYS A 99 -0.57 3.13 16.69
CA LYS A 99 -1.24 3.46 17.95
C LYS A 99 -1.24 4.94 18.26
N TRP A 100 -2.43 5.46 18.59
CA TRP A 100 -2.70 6.86 18.80
C TRP A 100 -3.48 7.06 20.09
N THR A 101 -3.11 8.04 20.92
CA THR A 101 -3.88 8.38 22.13
C THR A 101 -3.98 9.89 22.32
N LYS A 102 -5.00 10.29 23.08
CA LYS A 102 -5.31 11.69 23.35
C LYS A 102 -4.13 12.43 23.98
N ALA A 103 -3.82 13.62 23.46
CA ALA A 103 -2.89 14.57 24.09
C ALA A 103 -3.54 15.95 24.27
N SER A 104 -3.95 16.59 23.17
CA SER A 104 -4.71 17.86 23.18
C SER A 104 -5.59 18.00 21.93
N ASP A 105 -6.24 19.16 21.78
CA ASP A 105 -6.98 19.55 20.56
C ASP A 105 -6.07 19.91 19.38
N GLN A 106 -4.75 19.99 19.58
CA GLN A 106 -3.77 20.32 18.53
C GLN A 106 -2.66 19.27 18.40
N SER A 107 -2.63 18.26 19.26
CA SER A 107 -1.60 17.25 19.29
C SER A 107 -2.12 15.89 19.71
N ILE A 108 -1.44 14.84 19.28
CA ILE A 108 -1.77 13.45 19.55
C ILE A 108 -0.52 12.67 19.91
N HIS A 109 -0.65 11.71 20.84
CA HIS A 109 0.44 10.82 21.19
C HIS A 109 0.47 9.63 20.25
N VAL A 110 1.68 9.21 19.88
CA VAL A 110 1.92 8.05 19.01
C VAL A 110 2.95 7.12 19.66
N TYR A 111 2.81 5.79 19.46
CA TYR A 111 3.59 4.78 20.21
C TYR A 111 4.11 3.65 19.32
N SER A 112 5.32 3.17 19.58
CA SER A 112 5.90 2.00 18.91
C SER A 112 5.57 0.66 19.58
N ASP A 113 4.58 0.63 20.48
CA ASP A 113 4.35 -0.52 21.37
C ASP A 113 3.67 -1.70 20.68
N GLU A 114 3.10 -1.49 19.50
CA GLU A 114 2.35 -2.53 18.79
C GLU A 114 3.27 -3.64 18.27
N GLU A 115 2.78 -4.88 18.30
CA GLU A 115 3.61 -6.06 18.11
C GLU A 115 4.28 -6.13 16.74
N ASN A 116 3.70 -5.52 15.69
CA ASN A 116 4.30 -5.52 14.36
C ASN A 116 5.24 -4.35 14.10
N ILE A 117 5.43 -3.45 15.07
CA ILE A 117 6.27 -2.25 14.93
C ILE A 117 7.66 -2.48 15.54
N GLU A 118 8.68 -2.03 14.82
CA GLU A 118 10.08 -2.05 15.28
C GLU A 118 10.49 -0.69 15.83
N ASN A 119 10.22 0.39 15.08
CA ASN A 119 10.62 1.74 15.45
C ASN A 119 9.64 2.78 14.90
N ILE A 120 9.58 3.93 15.55
CA ILE A 120 8.94 5.13 15.03
C ILE A 120 9.93 6.28 14.95
N GLY A 121 9.69 7.19 14.01
CA GLY A 121 10.40 8.46 13.84
C GLY A 121 9.42 9.63 13.73
N HIS A 122 9.87 10.83 14.07
CA HIS A 122 9.04 12.05 14.03
C HIS A 122 9.69 13.10 13.13
N LEU A 123 8.93 13.55 12.12
CA LEU A 123 9.27 14.65 11.24
C LEU A 123 8.37 15.84 11.56
N ARG A 124 8.98 16.89 12.11
CA ARG A 124 8.28 18.14 12.45
C ARG A 124 8.12 19.01 11.21
N GLY A 125 6.93 19.58 11.02
CA GLY A 125 6.71 20.71 10.11
C GLY A 125 7.05 20.48 8.63
N THR A 126 6.80 19.29 8.09
CA THR A 126 7.04 18.99 6.65
C THR A 126 5.71 18.68 5.96
N TYR A 127 5.38 19.45 4.92
CA TYR A 127 4.08 19.32 4.23
C TYR A 127 4.06 18.22 3.17
N GLU A 128 5.21 17.66 2.79
CA GLU A 128 5.31 16.55 1.83
C GLU A 128 5.89 15.28 2.47
N PHE A 129 5.49 14.13 1.94
CA PHE A 129 6.03 12.85 2.37
C PHE A 129 7.51 12.72 2.03
N PRO A 130 8.36 12.26 2.98
CA PRO A 130 9.79 12.10 2.73
C PRO A 130 10.10 11.01 1.71
N ASN A 131 11.25 11.12 1.04
CA ASN A 131 11.79 10.04 0.22
C ASN A 131 12.34 8.92 1.12
N ALA A 132 12.12 7.66 0.73
CA ALA A 132 12.56 6.46 1.44
C ALA A 132 14.07 6.44 1.78
N ASN A 133 14.91 7.08 0.95
CA ASN A 133 16.37 7.09 1.13
C ASN A 133 16.82 7.68 2.47
N ASN A 134 16.02 8.58 3.08
CA ASN A 134 16.40 9.31 4.28
C ASN A 134 15.82 8.67 5.57
N PHE A 135 15.10 7.55 5.47
CA PHE A 135 14.34 6.99 6.59
C PHE A 135 15.23 6.56 7.76
N ASN A 136 16.38 5.97 7.45
CA ASN A 136 17.34 5.54 8.47
C ASN A 136 17.81 6.68 9.37
N ASP A 137 17.92 7.90 8.85
CA ASP A 137 18.36 9.05 9.65
C ASP A 137 17.32 9.46 10.67
N PHE A 138 16.03 9.33 10.34
CA PHE A 138 14.95 9.64 11.26
C PHE A 138 14.80 8.59 12.37
N PHE A 139 15.10 7.31 12.09
CA PHE A 139 15.04 6.25 13.09
C PHE A 139 16.22 6.24 14.07
N LYS A 140 17.34 6.92 13.77
CA LYS A 140 18.48 7.05 14.71
C LYS A 140 18.06 7.66 16.05
N ASN A 141 17.08 8.56 16.03
CA ASN A 141 16.53 9.20 17.23
C ASN A 141 15.17 8.61 17.63
N SER A 142 14.91 7.34 17.28
CA SER A 142 13.66 6.67 17.61
C SER A 142 13.37 6.70 19.11
N SER A 143 12.09 6.85 19.45
CA SER A 143 11.57 6.86 20.81
C SER A 143 10.41 5.89 20.88
N ARG A 144 10.12 5.38 22.08
CA ARG A 144 8.88 4.60 22.32
C ARG A 144 7.64 5.41 21.95
N SER A 145 7.68 6.72 22.16
CA SER A 145 6.54 7.59 21.90
C SER A 145 6.95 8.98 21.44
N TYR A 146 6.10 9.61 20.64
CA TYR A 146 6.16 11.03 20.31
C TYR A 146 4.83 11.72 20.58
N THR A 147 4.88 13.03 20.77
CA THR A 147 3.70 13.90 20.70
C THR A 147 3.80 14.69 19.41
N VAL A 148 2.84 14.51 18.52
CA VAL A 148 2.87 15.08 17.17
C VAL A 148 1.68 16.00 16.96
N GLY A 149 1.90 17.10 16.24
CA GLY A 149 0.88 18.09 15.94
C GLY A 149 0.18 17.86 14.60
N VAL A 150 -0.86 18.63 14.33
CA VAL A 150 -1.44 18.71 12.99
C VAL A 150 -0.36 19.19 11.99
N GLY A 151 -0.21 18.46 10.89
CA GLY A 151 0.79 18.70 9.85
C GLY A 151 2.09 17.92 10.02
N ASP A 152 2.36 17.37 11.21
CA ASP A 152 3.54 16.52 11.43
C ASP A 152 3.39 15.16 10.74
N ILE A 153 4.55 14.54 10.45
CA ILE A 153 4.64 13.20 9.86
C ILE A 153 5.31 12.25 10.85
N VAL A 154 4.68 11.11 11.07
CA VAL A 154 5.25 9.98 11.80
C VAL A 154 5.75 8.94 10.80
N LEU A 155 7.00 8.52 10.95
CA LEU A 155 7.54 7.38 10.23
C LEU A 155 7.42 6.13 11.07
N TRP A 156 7.06 5.03 10.44
CA TRP A 156 6.96 3.71 11.04
C TRP A 156 7.88 2.74 10.30
N ARG A 157 8.60 1.92 11.05
CA ARG A 157 9.23 0.70 10.55
C ARG A 157 8.55 -0.50 11.21
N ASN A 158 8.10 -1.44 10.41
CA ASN A 158 7.56 -2.70 10.92
C ASN A 158 8.66 -3.76 11.07
N LYS A 159 8.35 -4.87 11.74
CA LYS A 159 9.30 -5.98 11.96
C LYS A 159 9.78 -6.68 10.69
N TRP A 160 9.12 -6.46 9.55
CA TRP A 160 9.54 -6.93 8.23
C TRP A 160 10.49 -5.94 7.52
N GLY A 161 10.85 -4.83 8.16
CA GLY A 161 11.72 -3.80 7.60
C GLY A 161 11.04 -2.91 6.55
N LYS A 162 9.71 -2.99 6.42
CA LYS A 162 8.93 -2.08 5.57
C LYS A 162 8.68 -0.77 6.30
N HIS A 163 8.39 0.26 5.51
CA HIS A 163 8.24 1.61 6.03
C HIS A 163 6.91 2.24 5.65
N ALA A 164 6.36 3.03 6.57
CA ALA A 164 5.20 3.88 6.32
C ALA A 164 5.46 5.30 6.84
N ALA A 165 4.88 6.27 6.17
CA ALA A 165 4.82 7.67 6.59
C ALA A 165 3.36 8.05 6.77
N VAL A 166 3.02 8.63 7.92
CA VAL A 166 1.64 8.99 8.29
C VAL A 166 1.62 10.44 8.71
N LYS A 167 0.89 11.28 7.99
CA LYS A 167 0.72 12.70 8.23
C LYS A 167 -0.58 12.94 8.99
N VAL A 168 -0.50 13.72 10.07
CA VAL A 168 -1.69 14.13 10.83
C VAL A 168 -2.36 15.30 10.11
N LYS A 169 -3.64 15.16 9.75
CA LYS A 169 -4.40 16.19 9.00
C LYS A 169 -5.35 16.96 9.90
N GLU A 170 -5.97 16.28 10.86
CA GLU A 170 -6.96 16.87 11.75
C GLU A 170 -7.05 16.06 13.04
N ILE A 171 -7.21 16.76 14.15
CA ILE A 171 -7.48 16.18 15.47
C ILE A 171 -8.75 16.83 16.00
N ARG A 172 -9.71 16.02 16.42
CA ARG A 172 -10.90 16.44 17.17
C ARG A 172 -10.90 15.74 18.51
N ASP A 173 -11.22 16.48 19.56
CA ASP A 173 -11.21 15.98 20.93
C ASP A 173 -12.55 16.30 21.59
N ASN A 174 -13.31 15.25 21.93
CA ASN A 174 -14.63 15.40 22.54
C ASN A 174 -14.58 16.04 23.93
N SER A 175 -13.50 15.85 24.67
CA SER A 175 -13.30 16.40 26.00
C SER A 175 -13.03 17.91 25.97
N ARG A 176 -12.81 18.46 24.78
CA ARG A 176 -12.56 19.88 24.50
C ARG A 176 -13.65 20.51 23.60
N GLY A 177 -14.81 19.85 23.50
CA GLY A 177 -16.00 20.41 22.85
C GLY A 177 -16.24 19.97 21.40
N ALA A 178 -15.46 19.02 20.86
CA ALA A 178 -15.83 18.37 19.61
C ALA A 178 -16.93 17.32 19.82
N GLU A 179 -17.61 16.91 18.75
CA GLU A 179 -18.66 15.89 18.83
C GLU A 179 -18.09 14.47 19.09
N GLU A 180 -16.87 14.21 18.62
CA GLU A 180 -16.22 12.90 18.71
C GLU A 180 -14.68 13.02 18.75
N ASP A 181 -14.03 11.95 19.21
CA ASP A 181 -12.57 11.80 19.23
C ASP A 181 -12.06 11.33 17.86
N LYS A 182 -12.09 12.22 16.87
CA LYS A 182 -11.71 11.90 15.49
C LYS A 182 -10.27 12.27 15.17
N LEU A 183 -9.56 11.34 14.53
CA LEU A 183 -8.24 11.57 13.95
C LEU A 183 -8.32 11.36 12.43
N SER A 184 -7.95 12.38 11.66
CA SER A 184 -7.84 12.29 10.19
C SER A 184 -6.36 12.28 9.79
N LEU A 185 -5.99 11.33 8.94
CA LEU A 185 -4.62 11.04 8.55
C LEU A 185 -4.51 10.89 7.03
N GLU A 186 -3.33 11.19 6.53
CA GLU A 186 -2.89 10.82 5.18
C GLU A 186 -1.69 9.88 5.34
N TYR A 187 -1.62 8.79 4.58
CA TYR A 187 -0.54 7.81 4.72
C TYR A 187 0.07 7.43 3.37
N LYS A 188 1.32 7.00 3.43
CA LYS A 188 2.07 6.41 2.32
C LYS A 188 2.97 5.28 2.84
N ILE A 189 2.90 4.12 2.21
CA ILE A 189 3.68 2.92 2.48
C ILE A 189 4.69 2.74 1.34
N TYR A 190 5.91 2.36 1.71
CA TYR A 190 7.04 2.26 0.80
C TYR A 190 7.40 0.79 0.57
N ASN A 191 7.62 0.46 -0.71
CA ASN A 191 8.14 -0.83 -1.15
C ASN A 191 9.66 -0.83 -1.17
#